data_AF-A0A139L5U1-F1
#
_entry.id   AF-A0A139L5U1-F1
#
_cell.length_a   1.000
_cell.length_b   1.000
_cell.length_c   1.000
_cell.angle_alpha   90.00
_cell.angle_beta   90.00
_cell.angle_gamma   90.00
#
_symmetry.space_group_name_H-M   'P 1'
#
loop_
_entity.id
_entity.type
_entity.pdbx_description
1 polymer ?
#
loop_
_entity_poly.entity_id
_entity_poly.type
_entity_poly.pdbx_seq_one_letter_code
_entity_poly.pdbx_strand_id
1 'polypeptide(L)'
;MKKLLFLSLSALCLSGCSSKTETPLEIYLNEHNQNLKSLEIIEVSEIDSAYSPYKELMSLSYMYSKLGADIAKLNAKAFKAKSNKEAIAILDSALNIYNQEDAKLDPITNKCFKSIDFPELIDEKNRIYIKAKYKIDGKTQEHNFYFNEDGKTIGHTEEDIRQSANDVLSGLNSAHDAKREIEKDKRAIKRGEYRFNAQ
;
A
#
# COMPACT_ATOMS: atom_id res chain seq x y z
N MET A 1 -8.68 -41.07 17.61
CA MET A 1 -7.51 -41.48 16.81
C MET A 1 -7.67 -40.94 15.39
N LYS A 2 -7.17 -39.73 15.12
CA LYS A 2 -7.15 -39.13 13.77
C LYS A 2 -5.74 -39.29 13.22
N LYS A 3 -5.62 -39.84 12.01
CA LYS A 3 -4.36 -40.20 11.36
C LYS A 3 -3.56 -38.93 11.05
N LEU A 4 -2.38 -38.77 11.64
CA LEU A 4 -1.37 -37.80 11.22
C LEU A 4 -0.76 -38.28 9.90
N LEU A 5 -0.91 -37.47 8.85
CA LEU A 5 -0.10 -37.59 7.64
C LEU A 5 1.07 -36.62 7.79
N PHE A 6 2.20 -37.13 8.28
CA PHE A 6 3.48 -36.44 8.23
C PHE A 6 3.94 -36.40 6.76
N LEU A 7 3.88 -35.23 6.13
CA LEU A 7 4.68 -34.94 4.95
C LEU A 7 6.04 -34.45 5.42
N SER A 8 6.96 -35.39 5.67
CA SER A 8 8.37 -35.08 5.90
C SER A 8 8.97 -34.54 4.60
N LEU A 9 9.23 -33.24 4.53
CA LEU A 9 9.98 -32.61 3.45
C LEU A 9 11.45 -33.00 3.63
N SER A 10 11.87 -34.08 2.98
CA SER A 10 13.25 -34.55 3.00
C SER A 10 14.16 -33.57 2.25
N ALA A 11 15.15 -33.02 2.97
CA ALA A 11 16.28 -32.29 2.43
C ALA A 11 16.97 -33.12 1.32
N LEU A 12 16.99 -32.59 0.10
CA LEU A 12 17.63 -33.20 -1.06
C LEU A 12 18.88 -32.39 -1.42
N CYS A 13 20.03 -32.95 -1.07
CA CYS A 13 21.33 -32.53 -1.60
C CYS A 13 21.32 -32.62 -3.13
N LEU A 14 21.72 -31.53 -3.78
CA LEU A 14 21.73 -31.36 -5.23
C LEU A 14 22.88 -32.14 -5.89
N SER A 15 22.54 -33.17 -6.66
CA SER A 15 23.24 -33.51 -7.90
C SER A 15 22.38 -34.47 -8.73
N GLY A 16 21.72 -33.96 -9.77
CA GLY A 16 21.00 -34.78 -10.73
C GLY A 16 19.82 -34.03 -11.35
N CYS A 17 19.77 -33.95 -12.68
CA CYS A 17 18.63 -33.48 -13.45
C CYS A 17 17.32 -34.13 -12.95
N SER A 18 16.52 -33.37 -12.21
CA SER A 18 15.12 -33.68 -11.96
C SER A 18 14.31 -32.47 -12.39
N SER A 19 13.33 -32.67 -13.27
CA SER A 19 12.28 -31.72 -13.58
C SER A 19 11.38 -31.51 -12.35
N LYS A 20 11.94 -30.95 -11.27
CA LYS A 20 11.16 -30.47 -10.13
C LYS A 20 10.44 -29.22 -10.62
N THR A 21 9.12 -29.30 -10.65
CA THR A 21 8.28 -28.11 -10.73
C THR A 21 8.59 -27.26 -9.50
N GLU A 22 9.12 -26.06 -9.71
CA GLU A 22 9.37 -25.10 -8.64
C GLU A 22 8.07 -24.81 -7.90
N THR A 23 8.17 -24.70 -6.58
CA THR A 23 7.04 -24.28 -5.74
C THR A 23 6.73 -22.80 -5.97
N PRO A 24 5.49 -22.33 -5.68
CA PRO A 24 5.16 -20.91 -5.81
C PRO A 24 6.10 -19.98 -5.03
N LEU A 25 6.62 -20.44 -3.88
CA LEU A 25 7.62 -19.73 -3.09
C LEU A 25 8.96 -19.61 -3.81
N GLU A 26 9.47 -20.71 -4.36
CA GLU A 26 10.74 -20.70 -5.11
C GLU A 26 10.63 -19.82 -6.36
N ILE A 27 9.53 -19.92 -7.11
CA ILE A 27 9.25 -19.07 -8.28
C ILE A 27 9.29 -17.60 -7.85
N TYR A 28 8.51 -17.23 -6.83
CA TYR A 28 8.43 -15.86 -6.35
C TYR A 28 9.81 -15.33 -5.90
N LEU A 29 10.56 -16.10 -5.10
CA LEU A 29 11.88 -15.69 -4.62
C LEU A 29 12.90 -15.56 -5.75
N ASN A 30 12.88 -16.45 -6.74
CA ASN A 30 13.75 -16.37 -7.90
C ASN A 30 13.43 -15.14 -8.76
N GLU A 31 12.15 -14.85 -9.01
CA GLU A 31 11.71 -13.70 -9.81
C GLU A 31 12.06 -12.35 -9.16
N HIS A 32 11.97 -12.26 -7.83
CA HIS A 32 12.20 -11.02 -7.08
C HIS A 32 13.67 -10.83 -6.66
N ASN A 33 14.56 -11.79 -6.94
CA ASN A 33 15.99 -11.72 -6.62
C ASN A 33 16.86 -12.04 -7.83
N GLN A 34 16.93 -11.10 -8.80
CA GLN A 34 17.60 -11.28 -10.09
C GLN A 34 19.11 -11.65 -10.03
N ASN A 35 19.77 -11.47 -8.88
CA ASN A 35 21.21 -11.76 -8.70
C ASN A 35 21.47 -12.83 -7.63
N LEU A 36 20.47 -13.67 -7.34
CA LEU A 36 20.55 -14.70 -6.32
C LEU A 36 21.65 -15.71 -6.64
N LYS A 37 22.60 -15.92 -5.71
CA LYS A 37 23.67 -16.91 -5.84
C LYS A 37 23.30 -18.22 -5.17
N SER A 38 22.48 -18.17 -4.11
CA SER A 38 22.01 -19.33 -3.37
C SER A 38 20.66 -19.06 -2.72
N LEU A 39 19.78 -20.06 -2.80
CA LEU A 39 18.48 -20.11 -2.14
C LEU A 39 18.40 -21.41 -1.35
N GLU A 40 18.05 -21.32 -0.08
CA GLU A 40 17.79 -22.46 0.80
C GLU A 40 16.45 -22.22 1.52
N ILE A 41 15.45 -23.04 1.22
CA ILE A 41 14.20 -23.06 1.99
C ILE A 41 14.43 -23.90 3.25
N ILE A 42 14.27 -23.28 4.42
CA ILE A 42 14.53 -23.92 5.72
C ILE A 42 13.24 -24.51 6.29
N GLU A 43 12.16 -23.74 6.26
CA GLU A 43 10.87 -24.11 6.83
C GLU A 43 9.74 -23.40 6.10
N VAL A 44 8.61 -24.09 5.92
CA VAL A 44 7.37 -23.52 5.38
C VAL A 44 6.22 -24.02 6.24
N SER A 45 5.36 -23.11 6.71
CA SER A 45 4.18 -23.44 7.49
C SER A 45 3.12 -24.15 6.65
N GLU A 46 2.12 -24.74 7.32
CA GLU A 46 0.86 -25.07 6.66
C GLU A 46 0.20 -23.78 6.12
N ILE A 47 -0.65 -23.95 5.10
CA ILE A 47 -1.43 -22.84 4.54
C ILE A 47 -2.45 -22.38 5.58
N ASP A 48 -2.50 -21.08 5.81
CA ASP A 48 -3.53 -20.44 6.61
C ASP A 48 -4.17 -19.28 5.82
N SER A 49 -5.04 -18.53 6.48
CA SER A 49 -5.89 -17.50 5.93
C SER A 49 -5.90 -16.30 6.85
N ALA A 50 -5.69 -15.12 6.27
CA ALA A 50 -5.61 -13.86 6.99
C ALA A 50 -6.25 -12.72 6.17
N TYR A 51 -6.49 -11.60 6.82
CA TYR A 51 -6.70 -10.35 6.14
C TYR A 51 -5.37 -9.80 5.62
N SER A 52 -5.36 -9.35 4.37
CA SER A 52 -4.32 -8.52 3.80
C SER A 52 -4.93 -7.22 3.30
N PRO A 53 -4.47 -6.05 3.78
CA PRO A 53 -4.91 -4.74 3.29
C PRO A 53 -4.21 -4.31 2.00
N TYR A 54 -3.36 -5.16 1.39
CA TYR A 54 -2.44 -4.75 0.32
C TYR A 54 -3.12 -4.02 -0.85
N LYS A 55 -4.22 -4.57 -1.36
CA LYS A 55 -4.96 -3.98 -2.50
C LYS A 55 -5.62 -2.66 -2.12
N GLU A 56 -6.21 -2.59 -0.92
CA GLU A 56 -6.81 -1.36 -0.39
C GLU A 56 -5.74 -0.27 -0.20
N LEU A 57 -4.57 -0.60 0.33
CA LEU A 57 -3.45 0.35 0.49
C LEU A 57 -2.96 0.90 -0.84
N MET A 58 -2.78 0.05 -1.86
CA MET A 58 -2.41 0.51 -3.21
C MET A 58 -3.45 1.48 -3.77
N SER A 59 -4.74 1.19 -3.58
CA SER A 59 -5.83 2.07 -4.02
C SER A 59 -5.84 3.39 -3.25
N LEU A 60 -5.66 3.35 -1.92
CA LEU A 60 -5.58 4.54 -1.07
C LEU A 60 -4.42 5.46 -1.45
N SER A 61 -3.24 4.89 -1.72
CA SER A 61 -2.06 5.66 -2.13
C SER A 61 -2.34 6.47 -3.40
N TYR A 62 -2.96 5.83 -4.39
CA TYR A 62 -3.40 6.51 -5.61
C TYR A 62 -4.45 7.59 -5.31
N MET A 63 -5.47 7.28 -4.50
CA MET A 63 -6.57 8.20 -4.21
C MET A 63 -6.10 9.47 -3.47
N TYR A 64 -5.23 9.35 -2.46
CA TYR A 64 -4.69 10.53 -1.78
C TYR A 64 -3.76 11.35 -2.67
N SER A 65 -2.90 10.69 -3.45
CA SER A 65 -2.03 11.38 -4.41
C SER A 65 -2.84 12.18 -5.43
N LYS A 66 -3.92 11.57 -5.96
CA LYS A 66 -4.86 12.24 -6.86
C LYS A 66 -5.58 13.40 -6.19
N LEU A 67 -6.09 13.20 -4.97
CA LEU A 67 -6.76 14.25 -4.21
C LEU A 67 -5.87 15.48 -4.02
N GLY A 68 -4.63 15.29 -3.57
CA GLY A 68 -3.65 16.36 -3.41
C GLY A 68 -3.38 17.10 -4.71
N ALA A 69 -3.21 16.39 -5.82
CA ALA A 69 -3.00 16.98 -7.14
C ALA A 69 -4.22 17.78 -7.63
N ASP A 70 -5.43 17.24 -7.47
CA ASP A 70 -6.68 17.87 -7.90
C ASP A 70 -6.91 19.20 -7.15
N ILE A 71 -6.72 19.24 -5.83
CA ILE A 71 -6.89 20.47 -5.06
C ILE A 71 -5.76 21.47 -5.30
N ALA A 72 -4.52 21.02 -5.50
CA ALA A 72 -3.40 21.90 -5.86
C ALA A 72 -3.64 22.57 -7.23
N LYS A 73 -4.21 21.85 -8.19
CA LYS A 73 -4.61 22.41 -9.49
C LYS A 73 -5.69 23.48 -9.34
N LEU A 74 -6.66 23.28 -8.45
CA LEU A 74 -7.65 24.31 -8.13
C LEU A 74 -7.02 25.52 -7.45
N ASN A 75 -6.05 25.31 -6.55
CA ASN A 75 -5.29 26.42 -5.95
C ASN A 75 -4.60 27.27 -7.03
N ALA A 76 -3.86 26.62 -7.93
CA ALA A 76 -3.21 27.30 -9.05
C ALA A 76 -4.21 28.02 -9.99
N LYS A 77 -5.42 27.47 -10.16
CA LYS A 77 -6.51 28.12 -10.91
C LYS A 77 -7.02 29.38 -10.19
N ALA A 78 -7.13 29.36 -8.87
CA ALA A 78 -7.58 30.51 -8.09
C ALA A 78 -6.67 31.73 -8.30
N PHE A 79 -5.36 31.53 -8.42
CA PHE A 79 -4.39 32.61 -8.71
C PHE A 79 -4.43 33.15 -10.14
N LYS A 80 -5.24 32.54 -11.03
CA LYS A 80 -5.52 33.04 -12.38
C LYS A 80 -6.91 33.67 -12.50
N ALA A 81 -7.65 33.77 -11.40
CA ALA A 81 -8.97 34.37 -11.38
C ALA A 81 -8.93 35.88 -11.64
N LYS A 82 -10.06 36.46 -12.03
CA LYS A 82 -10.17 37.91 -12.33
C LYS A 82 -10.49 38.75 -11.10
N SER A 83 -10.85 38.12 -9.99
CA SER A 83 -11.24 38.82 -8.76
C SER A 83 -11.00 37.98 -7.51
N ASN A 84 -10.89 38.64 -6.36
CA ASN A 84 -10.81 37.97 -5.06
C ASN A 84 -12.03 37.06 -4.82
N LYS A 85 -13.22 37.50 -5.24
CA LYS A 85 -14.46 36.72 -5.08
C LYS A 85 -14.40 35.40 -5.85
N GLU A 86 -13.93 35.44 -7.10
CA GLU A 86 -13.77 34.25 -7.93
C GLU A 86 -12.66 33.34 -7.39
N ALA A 87 -11.51 33.90 -7.00
CA ALA A 87 -10.43 33.13 -6.40
C ALA A 87 -10.89 32.40 -5.13
N ILE A 88 -11.57 33.10 -4.22
CA ILE A 88 -12.11 32.51 -2.98
C ILE A 88 -13.10 31.38 -3.29
N ALA A 89 -13.99 31.56 -4.27
CA ALA A 89 -14.95 30.52 -4.65
C ALA A 89 -14.26 29.24 -5.17
N ILE A 90 -13.17 29.38 -5.92
CA ILE A 90 -12.37 28.23 -6.39
C ILE A 90 -11.70 27.52 -5.21
N LEU A 91 -11.11 28.27 -4.27
CA LEU A 91 -10.48 27.70 -3.07
C LEU A 91 -11.49 27.03 -2.14
N ASP A 92 -12.70 27.60 -2.00
CA ASP A 92 -13.80 26.97 -1.26
C ASP A 92 -14.22 25.64 -1.89
N SER A 93 -14.30 25.59 -3.23
CA SER A 93 -14.56 24.34 -3.94
C SER A 93 -13.45 23.31 -3.71
N ALA A 94 -12.19 23.73 -3.69
CA ALA A 94 -11.06 22.83 -3.44
C ALA A 94 -11.12 22.23 -2.03
N LEU A 95 -11.40 23.05 -1.00
CA LEU A 95 -11.57 22.58 0.37
C LEU A 95 -12.78 21.67 0.53
N ASN A 96 -13.88 21.94 -0.17
CA ASN A 96 -15.05 21.07 -0.15
C ASN A 96 -14.73 19.69 -0.76
N ILE A 97 -14.03 19.64 -1.90
CA ILE A 97 -13.58 18.38 -2.50
C ILE A 97 -12.67 17.63 -1.53
N TYR A 98 -11.68 18.30 -0.94
CA TYR A 98 -10.82 17.70 0.08
C TYR A 98 -11.65 17.05 1.19
N ASN A 99 -12.53 17.80 1.85
CA ASN A 99 -13.28 17.29 3.01
C ASN A 99 -14.22 16.14 2.64
N GLN A 100 -14.82 16.17 1.45
CA GLN A 100 -15.72 15.12 0.99
C GLN A 100 -14.99 13.82 0.66
N GLU A 101 -13.83 13.91 0.00
CA GLU A 101 -13.05 12.72 -0.34
C GLU A 101 -12.33 12.16 0.89
N ASP A 102 -11.71 13.01 1.70
CA ASP A 102 -11.04 12.62 2.95
C ASP A 102 -11.98 11.85 3.89
N ALA A 103 -13.21 12.33 4.07
CA ALA A 103 -14.22 11.64 4.89
C ALA A 103 -14.63 10.25 4.37
N LYS A 104 -14.43 9.96 3.07
CA LYS A 104 -14.65 8.62 2.49
C LYS A 104 -13.43 7.73 2.64
N LEU A 105 -12.23 8.30 2.52
CA LEU A 105 -10.96 7.57 2.54
C LEU A 105 -10.49 7.23 3.96
N ASP A 106 -10.78 8.10 4.94
CA ASP A 106 -10.32 7.97 6.32
C ASP A 106 -10.77 6.66 7.00
N PRO A 107 -12.05 6.22 6.93
CA PRO A 107 -12.47 4.95 7.53
C PRO A 107 -11.74 3.73 6.95
N ILE A 108 -11.47 3.75 5.63
CA ILE A 108 -10.76 2.67 4.92
C ILE A 108 -9.29 2.67 5.34
N THR A 109 -8.69 3.85 5.40
CA THR A 109 -7.31 4.05 5.87
C THR A 109 -7.17 3.51 7.29
N ASN A 110 -8.04 3.93 8.20
CA ASN A 110 -8.04 3.47 9.59
C ASN A 110 -8.19 1.95 9.70
N LYS A 111 -9.04 1.32 8.89
CA LYS A 111 -9.15 -0.15 8.85
C LYS A 111 -7.83 -0.80 8.40
N CYS A 112 -7.21 -0.30 7.34
CA CYS A 112 -5.97 -0.85 6.81
C CYS A 112 -4.83 -0.77 7.83
N PHE A 113 -4.61 0.40 8.44
CA PHE A 113 -3.54 0.57 9.43
C PHE A 113 -3.79 -0.26 10.70
N LYS A 114 -5.04 -0.33 11.19
CA LYS A 114 -5.39 -1.23 12.30
C LYS A 114 -5.09 -2.70 11.98
N SER A 115 -5.29 -3.14 10.74
CA SER A 115 -4.99 -4.52 10.35
C SER A 115 -3.49 -4.82 10.27
N ILE A 116 -2.65 -3.80 10.09
CA ILE A 116 -1.20 -3.94 10.14
C ILE A 116 -0.72 -3.99 11.59
N ASP A 117 -1.22 -3.08 12.42
CA ASP A 117 -0.76 -2.93 13.81
C ASP A 117 -1.34 -4.00 14.74
N PHE A 118 -2.57 -4.45 14.46
CA PHE A 118 -3.34 -5.39 15.29
C PHE A 118 -4.07 -6.43 14.42
N PRO A 119 -3.34 -7.27 13.67
CA PRO A 119 -3.93 -8.24 12.76
C PRO A 119 -4.90 -9.23 13.45
N GLU A 120 -4.67 -9.52 14.74
CA GLU A 120 -5.53 -10.38 15.56
C GLU A 120 -6.93 -9.83 15.84
N LEU A 121 -7.13 -8.52 15.65
CA LEU A 121 -8.43 -7.86 15.84
C LEU A 121 -9.29 -7.89 14.57
N ILE A 122 -8.79 -8.46 13.48
CA ILE A 122 -9.47 -8.52 12.19
C ILE A 122 -10.01 -9.92 11.96
N ASP A 123 -11.32 -10.07 12.13
CA ASP A 123 -12.03 -11.34 11.88
C ASP A 123 -12.15 -11.67 10.39
N GLU A 124 -12.08 -10.65 9.52
CA GLU A 124 -12.18 -10.82 8.07
C GLU A 124 -10.96 -11.57 7.54
N LYS A 125 -11.18 -12.43 6.54
CA LYS A 125 -10.09 -13.11 5.82
C LYS A 125 -10.31 -12.96 4.34
N ASN A 126 -9.31 -12.43 3.63
CA ASN A 126 -9.41 -12.17 2.19
C ASN A 126 -8.25 -12.78 1.39
N ARG A 127 -7.25 -13.39 2.05
CA ARG A 127 -6.11 -14.04 1.41
C ARG A 127 -5.73 -15.32 2.14
N ILE A 128 -5.20 -16.28 1.39
CA ILE A 128 -4.42 -17.39 1.96
C ILE A 128 -2.95 -17.00 2.00
N TYR A 129 -2.22 -17.53 2.98
CA TYR A 129 -0.80 -17.22 3.14
C TYR A 129 -0.03 -18.42 3.70
N ILE A 130 1.29 -18.39 3.52
CA ILE A 130 2.25 -19.26 4.19
C ILE A 130 3.28 -18.41 4.90
N LYS A 131 3.78 -18.89 6.03
CA LYS A 131 5.00 -18.37 6.66
C LYS A 131 6.18 -19.21 6.18
N ALA A 132 7.24 -18.57 5.70
CA ALA A 132 8.44 -19.29 5.29
C ALA A 132 9.69 -18.67 5.89
N LYS A 133 10.56 -19.56 6.38
CA LYS A 133 11.93 -19.26 6.78
C LYS A 133 12.87 -19.80 5.71
N TYR A 134 13.71 -18.94 5.19
CA TYR A 134 14.59 -19.26 4.07
C TYR A 134 15.89 -18.47 4.18
N LYS A 135 16.86 -18.79 3.34
CA LYS A 135 18.14 -18.10 3.26
C LYS A 135 18.45 -17.74 1.82
N ILE A 136 18.74 -16.47 1.59
CA ILE A 136 19.24 -15.94 0.32
C ILE A 136 20.67 -15.47 0.57
N ASP A 137 21.62 -15.99 -0.20
CA ASP A 137 23.03 -15.57 -0.17
C ASP A 137 23.64 -15.54 1.25
N GLY A 138 23.36 -16.57 2.04
CA GLY A 138 23.86 -16.66 3.42
C GLY A 138 22.96 -16.01 4.47
N LYS A 139 22.03 -15.13 4.08
CA LYS A 139 21.19 -14.35 5.00
C LYS A 139 19.83 -15.01 5.23
N THR A 140 19.57 -15.38 6.47
CA THR A 140 18.26 -15.92 6.88
C THR A 140 17.21 -14.83 6.92
N GLN A 141 16.04 -15.13 6.37
CA GLN A 141 14.85 -14.30 6.34
C GLN A 141 13.65 -15.14 6.79
N GLU A 142 12.62 -14.47 7.29
CA GLU A 142 11.36 -15.10 7.67
C GLU A 142 10.22 -14.13 7.34
N HIS A 143 9.34 -14.52 6.41
CA HIS A 143 8.24 -13.67 5.96
C HIS A 143 6.94 -14.47 5.82
N ASN A 144 5.82 -13.75 5.92
CA ASN A 144 4.53 -14.22 5.42
C ASN A 144 4.41 -13.88 3.93
N PHE A 145 4.03 -14.88 3.13
CA PHE A 145 3.79 -14.78 1.69
C PHE A 145 2.31 -14.99 1.42
N TYR A 146 1.67 -14.00 0.83
CA TYR A 146 0.25 -14.01 0.54
C TYR A 146 0.02 -14.39 -0.91
N PHE A 147 -0.88 -15.34 -1.13
CA PHE A 147 -1.24 -15.75 -2.48
C PHE A 147 -2.19 -14.76 -3.13
N ASN A 148 -2.13 -14.68 -4.45
CA ASN A 148 -3.14 -14.05 -5.27
C ASN A 148 -4.49 -14.74 -5.10
N GLU A 149 -5.54 -14.11 -5.64
CA GLU A 149 -6.91 -14.65 -5.62
C GLU A 149 -7.03 -16.00 -6.35
N ASP A 150 -6.07 -16.33 -7.21
CA ASP A 150 -5.96 -17.64 -7.86
C ASP A 150 -5.55 -18.78 -6.91
N GLY A 151 -5.03 -18.45 -5.71
CA GLY A 151 -4.50 -19.39 -4.73
C GLY A 151 -3.28 -20.18 -5.19
N LYS A 152 -2.64 -19.79 -6.29
CA LYS A 152 -1.55 -20.54 -6.97
C LYS A 152 -0.26 -19.76 -7.03
N THR A 153 -0.35 -18.45 -7.17
CA THR A 153 0.81 -17.56 -7.27
C THR A 153 0.91 -16.69 -6.04
N ILE A 154 2.12 -16.37 -5.60
CA ILE A 154 2.33 -15.40 -4.52
C ILE A 154 2.19 -14.00 -5.13
N GLY A 155 1.33 -13.19 -4.51
CA GLY A 155 1.07 -11.81 -4.97
C GLY A 155 1.91 -10.77 -4.26
N HIS A 156 2.13 -10.95 -2.96
CA HIS A 156 2.80 -9.97 -2.12
C HIS A 156 3.24 -10.56 -0.77
N THR A 157 4.05 -9.80 -0.05
CA THR A 157 4.61 -10.10 1.28
C THR A 157 4.19 -9.05 2.31
N GLU A 158 4.58 -9.26 3.57
CA GLU A 158 4.45 -8.20 4.60
C GLU A 158 5.26 -6.95 4.27
N GLU A 159 6.40 -7.09 3.60
CA GLU A 159 7.23 -5.94 3.23
C GLU A 159 6.52 -5.08 2.18
N ASP A 160 5.87 -5.71 1.21
CA ASP A 160 5.03 -5.01 0.22
C ASP A 160 3.85 -4.27 0.88
N ILE A 161 3.24 -4.87 1.90
CA ILE A 161 2.19 -4.23 2.71
C ILE A 161 2.75 -3.00 3.44
N ARG A 162 3.91 -3.12 4.11
CA ARG A 162 4.56 -2.00 4.81
C ARG A 162 4.95 -0.88 3.85
N GLN A 163 5.48 -1.22 2.67
CA GLN A 163 5.80 -0.23 1.64
C GLN A 163 4.54 0.47 1.14
N SER A 164 3.47 -0.26 0.85
CA SER A 164 2.19 0.32 0.43
C SER A 164 1.60 1.23 1.51
N ALA A 165 1.73 0.88 2.79
CA ALA A 165 1.32 1.74 3.90
C ALA A 165 2.13 3.04 3.95
N ASN A 166 3.45 2.98 3.73
CA ASN A 166 4.29 4.18 3.64
C ASN A 166 3.88 5.07 2.45
N ASP A 167 3.52 4.47 1.32
CA ASP A 167 3.05 5.22 0.15
C ASP A 167 1.71 5.92 0.43
N VAL A 168 0.80 5.26 1.17
CA VAL A 168 -0.44 5.89 1.66
C VAL A 168 -0.13 7.08 2.56
N LEU A 169 0.78 6.95 3.52
CA LEU A 169 1.17 8.06 4.40
C LEU A 169 1.77 9.23 3.61
N SER A 170 2.61 8.93 2.61
CA SER A 170 3.20 9.94 1.73
C SER A 170 2.13 10.70 0.93
N GLY A 171 1.18 9.97 0.33
CA GLY A 171 0.05 10.56 -0.38
C GLY A 171 -0.86 11.40 0.53
N LEU A 172 -1.19 10.88 1.71
CA LEU A 172 -2.00 11.57 2.72
C LEU A 172 -1.34 12.88 3.17
N ASN A 173 -0.05 12.84 3.50
CA ASN A 173 0.72 14.03 3.88
C ASN A 173 0.74 15.06 2.74
N SER A 174 0.91 14.62 1.50
CA SER A 174 0.87 15.51 0.33
C SER A 174 -0.50 16.19 0.17
N ALA A 175 -1.60 15.46 0.39
CA ALA A 175 -2.95 16.02 0.36
C ALA A 175 -3.19 17.02 1.52
N HIS A 176 -2.70 16.70 2.73
CA HIS A 176 -2.74 17.59 3.88
C HIS A 176 -1.97 18.89 3.62
N ASP A 177 -0.78 18.80 3.06
CA ASP A 177 0.07 19.95 2.76
C ASP A 177 -0.60 20.87 1.73
N ALA A 178 -1.17 20.30 0.66
CA ALA A 178 -1.92 21.04 -0.34
C ALA A 178 -3.15 21.75 0.27
N LYS A 179 -3.89 21.08 1.16
CA LYS A 179 -5.00 21.70 1.91
C LYS A 179 -4.51 22.87 2.76
N ARG A 180 -3.42 22.72 3.52
CA ARG A 180 -2.86 23.79 4.36
C ARG A 180 -2.46 25.01 3.55
N GLU A 181 -1.86 24.82 2.37
CA GLU A 181 -1.53 25.92 1.46
C GLU A 181 -2.80 26.61 0.94
N ILE A 182 -3.83 25.87 0.54
CA ILE A 182 -5.13 26.45 0.13
C ILE A 182 -5.75 27.30 1.25
N GLU A 183 -5.74 26.82 2.48
CA GLU A 183 -6.25 27.59 3.63
C GLU A 183 -5.44 28.88 3.88
N LYS A 184 -4.12 28.79 3.76
CA LYS A 184 -3.21 29.93 3.87
C LYS A 184 -3.46 30.95 2.75
N ASP A 185 -3.53 30.51 1.51
CA ASP A 185 -3.77 31.36 0.34
C ASP A 185 -5.14 32.05 0.43
N LYS A 186 -6.18 31.30 0.83
CA LYS A 186 -7.52 31.85 1.08
C LYS A 186 -7.50 32.94 2.15
N ARG A 187 -6.76 32.75 3.26
CA ARG A 187 -6.60 33.77 4.31
C ARG A 187 -5.87 35.01 3.79
N ALA A 188 -4.82 34.84 3.01
CA ALA A 188 -4.05 35.92 2.43
C ALA A 188 -4.88 36.76 1.44
N ILE A 189 -5.67 36.12 0.57
CA ILE A 189 -6.59 36.83 -0.34
C ILE A 189 -7.63 37.63 0.44
N LYS A 190 -8.20 37.06 1.52
CA LYS A 190 -9.17 37.77 2.39
C LYS A 190 -8.56 38.99 3.10
N ARG A 191 -7.26 38.95 3.40
CA ARG A 191 -6.51 40.07 3.99
C ARG A 191 -6.09 41.14 2.96
N GLY A 192 -6.34 40.90 1.66
CA GLY A 192 -5.94 41.82 0.60
C GLY A 192 -4.45 41.76 0.24
N GLU A 193 -3.76 40.66 0.60
CA GLU A 193 -2.34 40.45 0.31
C GLU A 193 -2.09 40.11 -1.17
N TYR A 194 -3.15 39.85 -1.93
CA TYR A 194 -3.11 39.63 -3.38
C TYR A 194 -3.94 40.67 -4.12
N ARG A 195 -3.39 41.17 -5.23
CA ARG A 195 -4.09 42.03 -6.19
C ARG A 195 -4.39 41.23 -7.45
N PHE A 196 -5.66 40.92 -7.67
CA PHE A 196 -6.13 40.33 -8.91
C PHE A 196 -6.43 41.48 -9.87
N ASN A 197 -5.72 41.52 -11.00
CA ASN A 197 -5.93 42.55 -12.01
C ASN A 197 -7.30 42.32 -12.67
N ALA A 198 -8.25 43.20 -12.40
CA ALA A 198 -9.48 43.27 -13.18
C ALA A 198 -9.09 43.77 -14.59
N GLN A 199 -9.25 42.92 -15.59
CA GLN A 199 -9.27 43.33 -17.00
C GLN A 199 -10.70 43.74 -17.37
#